data_AF-A0A139CW81-F1
#
_entry.id   AF-A0A139CW81-F1
#
_cell.length_a   1.000
_cell.length_b   1.000
_cell.length_c   1.000
_cell.angle_alpha   90.00
_cell.angle_beta   90.00
_cell.angle_gamma   90.00
#
_symmetry.space_group_name_H-M   'P 1'
#
loop_
_entity.id
_entity.type
_entity.pdbx_description
1 polymer ?
#
loop_
_entity_poly.entity_id
_entity_poly.type
_entity_poly.pdbx_seq_one_letter_code
_entity_poly.pdbx_strand_id
1 'polypeptide(L)'
;MKNLIKDYLEKKAVGRMNAVTSKTLKQLYGVKGSAVRRIVHELRVDGLAVCSDSTGYFIAENERELDKAVNNLRSRMNSIKEAMEGLERCEVI
;
A
#
# COMPACT_ATOMS: atom_id res chain seq x y z
N MET A 1 5.97 -11.87 -10.05
CA MET A 1 5.76 -10.42 -9.89
C MET A 1 5.88 -9.97 -8.43
N LYS A 2 5.15 -10.56 -7.49
CA LYS A 2 5.25 -10.26 -6.04
C LYS A 2 6.70 -10.23 -5.54
N ASN A 3 7.48 -11.27 -5.82
CA ASN A 3 8.90 -11.35 -5.41
C ASN A 3 9.79 -10.28 -6.07
N LEU A 4 9.54 -9.91 -7.32
CA LEU A 4 10.31 -8.85 -7.99
C LEU A 4 10.07 -7.48 -7.33
N ILE A 5 8.81 -7.18 -6.99
CA ILE A 5 8.47 -5.94 -6.28
C ILE A 5 9.02 -5.98 -4.85
N LYS A 6 8.89 -7.11 -4.15
CA LYS A 6 9.48 -7.31 -2.81
C LYS A 6 10.97 -7.01 -2.82
N ASP A 7 11.72 -7.69 -3.69
CA ASP A 7 13.17 -7.54 -3.81
C ASP A 7 13.57 -6.10 -4.14
N TYR A 8 12.82 -5.44 -5.04
CA TYR A 8 13.08 -4.04 -5.36
C TYR A 8 12.87 -3.14 -4.15
N LEU A 9 11.76 -3.31 -3.43
CA LEU A 9 11.44 -2.50 -2.27
C LEU A 9 12.49 -2.66 -1.17
N GLU A 10 12.87 -3.89 -0.84
CA GLU A 10 13.87 -4.20 0.19
C GLU A 10 15.27 -3.69 -0.16
N LYS A 11 15.64 -3.70 -1.46
CA LYS A 11 17.00 -3.32 -1.90
C LYS A 11 17.14 -1.84 -2.27
N LYS A 12 16.06 -1.19 -2.70
CA LYS A 12 16.11 0.13 -3.37
C LYS A 12 15.12 1.15 -2.84
N ALA A 13 14.12 0.75 -2.05
CA ALA A 13 13.08 1.65 -1.57
C ALA A 13 12.86 1.52 -0.06
N VAL A 14 13.94 1.52 0.73
CA VAL A 14 13.88 1.59 2.19
C VAL A 14 13.80 3.06 2.61
N GLY A 15 12.82 3.40 3.45
CA GLY A 15 12.55 4.77 3.88
C GLY A 15 11.71 5.56 2.88
N ARG A 16 10.89 6.48 3.40
CA ARG A 16 9.97 7.31 2.59
C ARG A 16 10.70 8.13 1.52
N MET A 17 11.93 8.54 1.81
CA MET A 17 12.76 9.31 0.88
C MET A 17 13.12 8.53 -0.39
N ASN A 18 13.13 7.19 -0.32
CA ASN A 18 13.42 6.31 -1.43
C ASN A 18 12.15 5.69 -2.04
N ALA A 19 10.98 6.28 -1.77
CA ALA A 19 9.70 5.77 -2.26
C ALA A 19 9.66 5.67 -3.79
N VAL A 20 9.15 4.53 -4.27
CA VAL A 20 8.99 4.25 -5.70
C VAL A 20 7.55 4.43 -6.13
N THR A 21 7.32 5.14 -7.23
CA THR A 21 5.98 5.37 -7.76
C THR A 21 5.42 4.15 -8.50
N SER A 22 4.10 4.04 -8.61
CA SER A 22 3.46 3.02 -9.46
C SER A 22 3.85 3.16 -10.94
N LYS A 23 4.13 4.38 -11.41
CA LYS A 23 4.62 4.64 -12.78
C LYS A 23 6.00 4.01 -12.99
N THR A 24 6.92 4.20 -12.03
CA THR A 24 8.25 3.60 -12.07
C THR A 24 8.16 2.07 -12.03
N LEU A 25 7.37 1.49 -11.12
CA LEU A 25 7.15 0.04 -11.06
C LEU A 25 6.54 -0.51 -12.37
N LYS A 26 5.61 0.22 -12.99
CA LYS A 26 5.07 -0.14 -14.31
C LYS A 26 6.15 -0.14 -15.39
N GLN A 27 7.04 0.85 -15.40
CA GLN A 27 8.11 0.93 -16.39
C GLN A 27 9.14 -0.18 -16.21
N LEU A 28 9.51 -0.51 -14.97
CA LEU A 28 10.49 -1.55 -14.66
C LEU A 28 9.95 -2.97 -14.90
N TYR A 29 8.67 -3.21 -14.57
CA TYR A 29 8.13 -4.58 -14.48
C TYR A 29 6.84 -4.80 -15.27
N GLY A 30 6.36 -3.83 -16.04
CA GLY A 30 5.11 -3.93 -16.81
C GLY A 30 3.84 -4.04 -15.96
N VAL A 31 3.92 -3.82 -14.65
CA VAL A 31 2.80 -4.02 -13.71
C VAL A 31 1.85 -2.82 -13.70
N LYS A 32 0.54 -3.06 -13.87
CA LYS A 32 -0.49 -2.02 -13.77
C LYS A 32 -0.63 -1.53 -12.32
N GLY A 33 -1.02 -0.27 -12.13
CA GLY A 33 -1.16 0.32 -10.79
C GLY A 33 -2.13 -0.42 -9.85
N SER A 34 -3.22 -1.00 -10.38
CA SER A 34 -4.13 -1.85 -9.59
C SER A 34 -3.43 -3.11 -9.08
N ALA A 35 -2.61 -3.75 -9.91
CA ALA A 35 -1.83 -4.92 -9.53
C ALA A 35 -0.73 -4.57 -8.49
N VAL A 36 -0.14 -3.38 -8.57
CA VAL A 36 0.80 -2.90 -7.52
C VAL A 36 0.12 -2.83 -6.16
N ARG A 37 -1.09 -2.24 -6.08
CA ARG A 37 -1.82 -2.16 -4.80
C ARG A 37 -2.15 -3.54 -4.22
N ARG A 38 -2.55 -4.50 -5.07
CA ARG A 38 -2.80 -5.89 -4.65
C ARG A 38 -1.52 -6.54 -4.11
N ILE A 39 -0.42 -6.44 -4.84
CA ILE A 39 0.87 -7.01 -4.40
C ILE A 39 1.34 -6.38 -3.08
N VAL A 40 1.20 -5.06 -2.93
CA VAL A 40 1.54 -4.35 -1.69
C VAL A 40 0.66 -4.83 -0.52
N HIS A 41 -0.63 -5.05 -0.76
CA HIS A 41 -1.50 -5.65 0.25
C HIS A 41 -1.05 -7.06 0.63
N GLU A 42 -0.75 -7.93 -0.33
CA GLU A 42 -0.24 -9.28 -0.07
C GLU A 42 1.06 -9.26 0.74
N LEU A 43 1.99 -8.35 0.43
CA LEU A 43 3.25 -8.21 1.18
C LEU A 43 3.02 -7.76 2.64
N ARG A 44 2.03 -6.88 2.89
CA ARG A 44 1.66 -6.50 4.26
C ARG A 44 1.06 -7.66 5.03
N VAL A 45 0.21 -8.46 4.37
CA VAL A 45 -0.38 -9.67 4.97
C VAL A 45 0.71 -10.69 5.32
N ASP A 46 1.76 -10.78 4.51
CA ASP A 46 2.96 -11.59 4.81
C ASP A 46 3.84 -11.01 5.95
N GLY A 47 3.50 -9.86 6.51
CA GLY A 47 4.26 -9.22 7.59
C GLY A 47 5.39 -8.28 7.14
N LEU A 48 5.50 -7.99 5.84
CA LEU A 48 6.49 -7.03 5.35
C LEU A 48 6.02 -5.59 5.58
N ALA A 49 6.90 -4.75 6.11
CA ALA A 49 6.63 -3.35 6.48
C ALA A 49 6.50 -2.40 5.27
N VAL A 50 5.69 -2.77 4.27
CA VAL A 50 5.49 -1.97 3.06
C VAL A 50 4.55 -0.80 3.35
N CYS A 51 5.08 0.40 3.32
CA CYS A 51 4.34 1.65 3.42
C CYS A 51 3.84 2.13 2.06
N SER A 52 2.82 3.00 2.08
CA SER A 52 2.36 3.70 0.89
C SER A 52 1.75 5.04 1.24
N ASP A 53 2.16 6.10 0.56
CA ASP A 53 1.54 7.42 0.65
C ASP A 53 1.65 8.19 -0.69
N SER A 54 1.55 9.51 -0.66
CA SER A 54 1.62 10.35 -1.86
C SER A 54 2.99 10.32 -2.56
N THR A 55 4.08 9.89 -1.92
CA THR A 55 5.40 9.78 -2.57
C THR A 55 5.59 8.44 -3.27
N GLY A 56 4.82 7.42 -2.91
CA GLY A 56 4.88 6.09 -3.53
C GLY A 56 4.87 4.97 -2.52
N TYR A 57 5.56 3.88 -2.84
CA TYR A 57 5.68 2.66 -2.05
C TYR A 57 7.12 2.49 -1.56
N PHE A 58 7.29 2.05 -0.32
CA PHE A 58 8.60 1.88 0.32
C PHE A 58 8.51 0.88 1.48
N ILE A 59 9.63 0.35 1.93
CA ILE A 59 9.75 -0.35 3.22
C ILE A 59 9.98 0.70 4.31
N ALA A 60 9.26 0.62 5.42
CA ALA A 60 9.51 1.50 6.57
C ALA A 60 10.97 1.40 7.03
N GLU A 61 11.64 2.54 7.15
CA GLU A 61 13.01 2.61 7.70
C GLU A 61 13.01 2.79 9.22
N ASN A 62 11.91 3.30 9.78
CA ASN A 62 11.78 3.57 11.21
C ASN A 62 10.33 3.39 11.70
N GLU A 63 10.16 3.32 13.02
CA GLU A 63 8.88 3.11 13.67
C GLU A 63 7.84 4.17 13.29
N ARG A 64 8.25 5.44 13.14
CA ARG A 64 7.31 6.52 12.77
C ARG A 64 6.67 6.28 11.40
N GLU A 65 7.43 5.77 10.43
CA GLU A 65 6.90 5.43 9.12
C GLU A 65 5.94 4.24 9.18
N LEU A 66 6.30 3.22 9.96
CA LEU A 66 5.45 2.04 10.16
C LEU A 66 4.14 2.40 10.85
N ASP A 67 4.20 3.15 11.96
CA ASP A 67 3.04 3.62 12.71
C ASP A 67 2.13 4.48 11.85
N LYS A 68 2.71 5.38 11.04
CA LYS A 68 1.93 6.19 10.10
C LYS A 68 1.21 5.31 9.08
N ALA A 69 1.85 4.26 8.56
CA ALA A 69 1.20 3.33 7.63
C ALA A 69 0.06 2.56 8.31
N VAL A 70 0.25 2.08 9.54
CA VAL A 70 -0.79 1.41 10.34
C VAL A 70 -1.97 2.35 10.59
N ASN A 71 -1.71 3.59 11.00
CA ASN A 71 -2.74 4.59 11.25
C ASN A 71 -3.52 4.93 9.98
N ASN A 72 -2.85 5.07 8.83
CA ASN A 72 -3.52 5.26 7.54
C ASN A 72 -4.47 4.09 7.20
N LEU A 73 -4.09 2.85 7.51
CA LEU A 73 -4.95 1.68 7.31
C LEU A 73 -6.15 1.68 8.27
N ARG A 74 -5.94 2.05 9.54
CA ARG A 74 -7.04 2.22 10.52
C ARG A 74 -8.03 3.29 10.09
N SER A 75 -7.56 4.46 9.62
CA SER A 75 -8.44 5.51 9.10
C SER A 75 -9.25 5.02 7.90
N ARG A 76 -8.62 4.29 6.97
CA ARG A 76 -9.32 3.70 5.82
C ARG A 76 -10.35 2.66 6.24
N MET A 77 -10.06 1.85 7.25
CA MET A 77 -11.02 0.89 7.81
C MET A 77 -12.26 1.63 8.33
N ASN A 78 -12.10 2.76 9.02
CA ASN A 78 -13.23 3.58 9.49
C ASN A 78 -14.04 4.14 8.31
N SER A 79 -13.40 4.70 7.29
CA SER A 79 -14.12 5.20 6.11
C SER A 79 -14.86 4.10 5.34
N ILE A 80 -14.30 2.89 5.30
CA ILE A 80 -14.99 1.72 4.71
C ILE A 80 -16.22 1.36 5.55
N LYS A 81 -16.09 1.36 6.89
CA LYS A 81 -17.22 1.10 7.81
C LYS A 81 -18.34 2.11 7.62
N GLU A 82 -18.03 3.41 7.56
CA GLU A 82 -19.02 4.47 7.30
C GLU A 82 -19.75 4.27 5.97
N ALA A 83 -19.02 3.88 4.91
CA ALA A 83 -19.61 3.58 3.61
C ALA A 83 -20.51 2.34 3.66
N MET A 84 -20.11 1.28 4.37
CA MET A 84 -20.93 0.09 4.58
C MET A 84 -22.23 0.43 5.30
N GLU A 85 -22.15 1.15 6.43
CA GLU A 85 -23.32 1.58 7.19
C GLU A 85 -24.26 2.46 6.33
N GLY A 86 -23.71 3.26 5.41
CA GLY A 86 -24.49 4.00 4.43
C GLY A 86 -25.29 3.10 3.48
N LEU A 87 -24.64 2.09 2.90
CA LEU A 87 -25.26 1.14 1.99
C LEU A 87 -26.30 0.24 2.67
N GLU A 88 -26.06 -0.16 3.93
CA GLU A 88 -26.99 -0.98 4.72
C GLU A 88 -28.32 -0.27 5.03
N ARG A 89 -28.35 1.07 4.96
CA ARG A 89 -29.57 1.87 5.13
C ARG A 89 -30.35 2.10 3.83
N CYS A 90 -29.82 1.69 2.68
CA CYS A 90 -30.50 1.86 1.39
C CYS A 90 -31.54 0.76 1.17
N GLU A 91 -32.70 1.13 0.64
CA GLU A 91 -33.64 0.18 0.03
C GLU A 91 -33.31 0.03 -1.46
N VAL A 92 -33.38 -1.20 -1.97
CA VAL A 92 -33.17 -1.48 -3.39
C VAL A 92 -34.41 -1.04 -4.17
N ILE A 93 -34.21 -0.28 -5.24
CA ILE A 93 -35.27 0.23 -6.14
C ILE A 93 -35.52 -0.77 -7.27
#